data_AF-A0A963MBE5-F1
#
_entry.id   AF-A0A963MBE5-F1
#
_cell.length_a   1.000
_cell.length_b   1.000
_cell.length_c   1.000
_cell.angle_alpha   90.00
_cell.angle_beta   90.00
_cell.angle_gamma   90.00
#
_symmetry.space_group_name_H-M   'P 1'
#
loop_
_entity.id
_entity.type
_entity.pdbx_description
1 polymer ?
#
loop_
_entity_poly.entity_id
_entity_poly.type
_entity_poly.pdbx_seq_one_letter_code
_entity_poly.pdbx_strand_id
1 'polypeptide(L)'
;MEPSIFSLILLAGGIYFLIRNFRLQRNPDALRKFMQSHPAGKLWIKKYGLDGATQLAQKYFLPLGLAVSVAMIGLGAWNLLRMYA
;
A
#
# COMPACT_ATOMS: atom_id res chain seq x y z
N MET A 1 11.84 -7.74 19.85
CA MET A 1 10.78 -6.71 19.83
C MET A 1 9.62 -7.25 20.64
N GLU A 2 9.03 -6.45 21.52
CA GLU A 2 7.82 -6.88 22.21
C GLU A 2 6.71 -7.16 21.18
N PRO A 3 5.92 -8.23 21.35
CA PRO A 3 4.83 -8.60 20.42
C PRO A 3 3.80 -7.48 20.19
N SER A 4 3.63 -6.60 21.18
CA SER A 4 2.80 -5.40 21.14
C SER A 4 3.33 -4.37 20.13
N ILE A 5 4.65 -4.12 20.12
CA ILE A 5 5.31 -3.17 19.19
C ILE A 5 5.10 -3.61 17.74
N PHE A 6 5.26 -4.91 17.45
CA PHE A 6 5.03 -5.43 16.10
C PHE A 6 3.58 -5.22 15.65
N SER A 7 2.62 -5.47 16.54
CA SER A 7 1.19 -5.31 16.23
C SER A 7 0.80 -3.84 16.01
N LEU A 8 1.40 -2.91 16.76
CA LEU A 8 1.24 -1.47 16.55
C LEU A 8 1.85 -1.01 15.22
N ILE A 9 3.02 -1.54 14.84
CA ILE A 9 3.63 -1.25 13.54
C ILE A 9 2.75 -1.76 12.39
N LEU A 10 2.18 -2.96 12.51
CA LEU A 10 1.24 -3.49 11.51
C LEU A 10 0.00 -2.61 11.35
N LEU A 11 -0.58 -2.16 12.46
CA LEU A 11 -1.73 -1.26 12.44
C LEU A 11 -1.39 0.09 11.82
N ALA A 12 -0.35 0.77 12.32
CA ALA A 12 0.05 2.07 11.82
C ALA A 12 0.46 2.02 10.35
N GLY A 13 1.27 1.02 9.97
CA GLY A 13 1.69 0.79 8.60
C GLY A 13 0.52 0.46 7.69
N GLY A 14 -0.39 -0.42 8.12
CA GLY A 14 -1.59 -0.79 7.37
C GLY A 14 -2.50 0.41 7.12
N ILE A 15 -2.76 1.24 8.14
CA ILE A 15 -3.57 2.47 8.00
C ILE A 15 -2.89 3.45 7.02
N TYR A 16 -1.58 3.68 7.18
CA TYR A 16 -0.83 4.56 6.29
C TYR A 16 -0.91 4.09 4.83
N PHE A 17 -0.64 2.81 4.57
CA PHE A 17 -0.68 2.25 3.22
C PHE A 17 -2.09 2.25 2.65
N LEU A 18 -3.13 2.01 3.46
CA LEU A 18 -4.52 2.08 3.03
C LEU A 18 -4.85 3.48 2.50
N ILE A 19 -4.58 4.52 3.30
CA ILE A 19 -4.84 5.92 2.94
C ILE A 19 -4.05 6.30 1.69
N ARG A 20 -2.75 5.95 1.65
CA ARG A 20 -1.88 6.24 0.51
C ARG A 20 -2.39 5.59 -0.77
N ASN A 21 -2.69 4.28 -0.75
CA ASN A 21 -3.13 3.55 -1.93
C ASN A 21 -4.51 4.03 -2.40
N PHE A 22 -5.41 4.37 -1.48
CA PHE A 22 -6.72 4.95 -1.82
C PHE A 22 -6.59 6.32 -2.48
N ARG A 23 -5.72 7.20 -1.96
CA ARG A 23 -5.43 8.51 -2.59
C ARG A 23 -4.87 8.34 -4.01
N LEU A 24 -3.93 7.43 -4.20
CA LEU A 24 -3.35 7.15 -5.51
C LEU A 24 -4.36 6.54 -6.49
N GLN A 25 -5.33 5.78 -6.00
CA GLN A 25 -6.36 5.19 -6.85
C GLN A 25 -7.37 6.23 -7.35
N ARG A 26 -7.72 7.20 -6.50
CA ARG A 26 -8.63 8.31 -6.84
C ARG A 26 -7.98 9.41 -7.68
N ASN A 27 -6.67 9.60 -7.58
CA ASN A 27 -5.97 10.66 -8.28
C ASN A 27 -4.94 10.09 -9.26
N PRO A 28 -5.33 9.88 -10.54
CA PRO A 28 -4.44 9.32 -11.56
C PRO A 28 -3.23 10.21 -11.85
N ASP A 29 -3.33 11.53 -11.68
CA ASP A 29 -2.19 12.45 -11.85
C ASP A 29 -1.16 12.26 -10.73
N ALA A 30 -1.62 12.08 -9.49
CA ALA A 30 -0.75 11.75 -8.37
C ALA A 30 -0.07 10.39 -8.55
N LEU A 31 -0.78 9.40 -9.11
CA LEU A 31 -0.19 8.11 -9.46
C LEU A 31 0.87 8.24 -10.57
N ARG A 32 0.59 9.01 -11.62
CA ARG A 32 1.55 9.25 -12.71
C ARG A 32 2.83 9.92 -12.17
N LYS A 33 2.68 10.93 -11.32
CA LYS A 33 3.81 11.59 -10.64
C LYS A 33 4.59 10.63 -9.74
N PHE A 34 3.88 9.76 -9.00
CA PHE A 34 4.51 8.73 -8.17
C PHE A 34 5.31 7.72 -9.02
N MET A 35 4.76 7.27 -10.14
CA MET A 35 5.43 6.33 -11.03
C MET A 35 6.72 6.93 -11.62
N GLN A 36 6.73 8.23 -11.91
CA GLN A 36 7.91 8.92 -12.43
C GLN A 36 8.98 9.20 -11.36
N SER A 37 8.58 9.46 -10.11
CA SER A 37 9.51 9.80 -9.03
C SER A 37 10.13 8.57 -8.36
N HIS A 38 9.38 7.47 -8.26
CA HIS A 38 9.82 6.29 -7.51
C HIS A 38 10.69 5.34 -8.35
N PRO A 39 11.80 4.79 -7.83
CA PRO A 39 12.67 3.87 -8.58
C PRO A 39 11.93 2.62 -9.09
N ALA A 40 11.03 2.06 -8.28
CA ALA A 40 10.15 0.97 -8.73
C ALA A 40 9.24 1.39 -9.90
N GLY A 41 8.70 2.61 -9.86
CA GLY A 41 7.86 3.13 -10.95
C GLY A 41 8.64 3.29 -12.25
N LYS A 42 9.87 3.81 -12.19
CA LYS A 42 10.77 3.92 -13.35
C LYS A 42 11.06 2.56 -14.01
N LEU A 43 11.18 1.49 -13.22
CA LEU A 43 11.38 0.14 -13.74
C LEU A 43 10.19 -0.33 -14.59
N TRP A 44 8.96 -0.10 -14.11
CA TRP A 44 7.74 -0.44 -14.85
C TRP A 44 7.54 0.46 -16.07
N ILE A 45 7.84 1.76 -15.95
CA ILE A 45 7.78 2.71 -17.08
C ILE A 45 8.74 2.27 -18.19
N LYS A 46 9.96 1.84 -17.87
CA LYS A 46 10.93 1.36 -18.86
C LYS A 46 10.41 0.14 -19.64
N LYS A 47 9.59 -0.70 -19.02
CA LYS A 47 9.07 -1.94 -19.62
C LYS A 47 7.75 -1.76 -20.38
N TYR A 48 6.83 -0.94 -19.87
CA TYR A 48 5.45 -0.83 -20.39
C TYR A 48 5.07 0.57 -20.90
N GLY A 49 6.00 1.53 -20.86
CA GLY A 49 5.70 2.94 -21.06
C GLY A 49 4.96 3.56 -19.87
N LEU A 50 4.84 4.88 -19.85
CA LEU A 50 4.24 5.61 -18.73
C LEU A 50 2.75 5.27 -18.55
N ASP A 51 1.98 5.29 -19.63
CA ASP A 51 0.54 5.04 -19.56
C ASP A 51 0.23 3.56 -19.25
N GLY A 52 0.98 2.62 -19.84
CA GLY A 52 0.86 1.20 -19.56
C GLY A 52 1.24 0.84 -18.12
N ALA A 53 2.34 1.40 -17.60
CA ALA A 53 2.74 1.20 -16.20
C ALA A 53 1.74 1.82 -15.21
N THR A 54 1.16 2.97 -15.55
CA THR A 54 0.14 3.64 -14.73
C THR A 54 -1.16 2.83 -14.70
N GLN A 55 -1.62 2.31 -15.86
CA GLN A 55 -2.77 1.40 -15.91
C GLN A 55 -2.54 0.11 -15.11
N LEU A 56 -1.36 -0.50 -15.24
CA LEU A 56 -1.00 -1.71 -14.50
C LEU A 56 -1.03 -1.44 -12.98
N ALA A 57 -0.47 -0.31 -12.55
CA ALA A 57 -0.46 0.08 -11.15
C ALA A 57 -1.89 0.33 -10.64
N GLN A 58 -2.71 1.02 -11.42
CA GLN A 58 -4.10 1.34 -11.03
C GLN A 58 -4.98 0.09 -10.97
N LYS A 59 -4.82 -0.84 -11.91
CA LYS A 59 -5.66 -2.03 -12.04
C LYS A 59 -5.23 -3.18 -11.11
N TYR A 60 -3.93 -3.31 -10.82
CA TYR A 60 -3.41 -4.45 -10.06
C TYR A 60 -2.67 -4.06 -8.78
N PHE A 61 -1.69 -3.15 -8.85
CA PHE A 61 -0.85 -2.86 -7.67
C PHE A 61 -1.60 -2.10 -6.57
N LEU A 62 -2.47 -1.15 -6.92
CA LEU A 62 -3.25 -0.41 -5.93
C LEU A 62 -4.31 -1.29 -5.24
N PRO A 63 -5.13 -2.09 -5.96
CA PRO A 63 -6.04 -3.04 -5.31
C PRO A 63 -5.32 -4.06 -4.44
N LEU A 64 -4.19 -4.60 -4.91
CA LEU A 64 -3.38 -5.52 -4.11
C LEU A 64 -2.82 -4.83 -2.86
N GLY A 65 -2.33 -3.59 -3.00
CA GLY A 65 -1.85 -2.79 -1.88
C GLY A 65 -2.94 -2.50 -0.86
N LEU A 66 -4.18 -2.24 -1.29
CA LEU A 66 -5.32 -2.10 -0.39
C LEU A 66 -5.64 -3.40 0.35
N ALA A 67 -5.67 -4.54 -0.34
CA ALA A 67 -5.91 -5.85 0.28
C ALA A 67 -4.85 -6.18 1.35
N VAL A 68 -3.56 -5.96 1.04
CA VAL A 68 -2.47 -6.15 2.01
C VAL A 68 -2.62 -5.18 3.19
N SER A 69 -3.01 -3.93 2.94
CA SER A 69 -3.21 -2.93 4.00
C SER A 69 -4.33 -3.35 4.96
N VAL A 70 -5.46 -3.85 4.44
CA VAL A 70 -6.56 -4.39 5.25
C VAL A 70 -6.10 -5.62 6.04
N ALA A 71 -5.34 -6.52 5.43
CA ALA A 71 -4.79 -7.69 6.13
C ALA A 71 -3.83 -7.27 7.27
N MET A 72 -2.96 -6.29 7.07
CA MET A 72 -2.08 -5.76 8.10
C MET A 72 -2.86 -5.17 9.27
N ILE A 73 -3.90 -4.38 9.00
CA ILE A 73 -4.79 -3.81 10.03
C ILE A 73 -5.49 -4.93 10.79
N GLY A 74 -6.08 -5.90 10.08
CA GLY A 74 -6.80 -7.02 10.68
C GLY A 74 -5.90 -7.87 11.58
N LEU A 75 -4.70 -8.23 11.11
CA LEU A 75 -3.72 -9.00 11.89
C LEU A 75 -3.19 -8.22 13.09
N GLY A 76 -2.88 -6.92 12.91
CA GLY A 76 -2.43 -6.07 14.01
C GLY A 76 -3.50 -5.91 15.09
N ALA A 77 -4.75 -5.66 14.70
CA ALA A 77 -5.88 -5.55 15.63
C ALA A 77 -6.17 -6.88 16.33
N TRP A 78 -6.20 -8.00 15.59
CA TRP A 78 -6.43 -9.34 16.15
C TRP A 78 -5.37 -9.72 17.19
N ASN A 79 -4.09 -9.46 16.89
CA ASN A 79 -3.01 -9.75 17.83
C ASN A 79 -3.09 -8.91 19.09
N LEU A 80 -3.41 -7.61 18.98
CA LEU A 80 -3.63 -6.78 20.17
C LEU A 80 -4.82 -7.28 20.98
N LEU A 81 -5.95 -7.56 20.35
CA LEU A 81 -7.13 -8.09 21.04
C LEU A 81 -6.80 -9.38 21.81
N ARG A 82 -6.06 -10.31 21.20
CA ARG A 82 -5.65 -11.57 21.85
C ARG A 82 -4.66 -11.38 23.01
N MET A 83 -3.88 -10.30 23.02
CA MET A 83 -2.92 -10.03 24.10
C MET A 83 -3.57 -9.40 25.34
N TYR A 84 -4.70 -8.70 25.15
CA TYR A 84 -5.37 -7.93 26.20
C TYR A 84 -6.77 -8.44 26.58
N ALA A 85 -7.28 -9.47 25.90
CA ALA A 85 -8.50 -10.20 26.24
C ALA A 85 -8.16 -11.49 27.00
#